data_AF-A0A835C7H2-F1
#
_entry.id   AF-A0A835C7H2-F1
#
_cell.length_a   1.000
_cell.length_b   1.000
_cell.length_c   1.000
_cell.angle_alpha   90.00
_cell.angle_beta   90.00
_cell.angle_gamma   90.00
#
_symmetry.space_group_name_H-M   'P 1'
#
loop_
_entity.id
_entity.type
_entity.pdbx_description
1 polymer ?
#
loop_
_entity_poly.entity_id
_entity_poly.type
_entity_poly.pdbx_seq_one_letter_code
_entity_poly.pdbx_strand_id
1 'polypeptide(L)'
;MEEGSKTIAHQIGGVQNDALRFGLHGVKSDIVGSHPLESAQESVRRTHEELKRKCIINTYGTAFPLKMDLDRQILSRFQRPPGVIPSSMLGLEAYTGSLDNIGFEDYLNDPRESETFRPVDMHHGMEVRLGLSKGPVCPSFI
;
A
#
# COMPACT_ATOMS: atom_id res chain seq x y z
N MET A 1 2.09 8.18 59.80
CA MET A 1 2.55 8.81 58.55
C MET A 1 3.34 7.75 57.80
N GLU A 2 2.78 7.22 56.72
CA GLU A 2 3.55 6.72 55.58
C GLU A 2 2.59 6.67 54.39
N GLU A 3 2.62 7.73 53.58
CA GLU A 3 1.90 7.78 52.31
C GLU A 3 2.72 7.00 51.29
N GLY A 4 2.20 5.85 50.85
CA GLY A 4 2.75 5.13 49.71
C GLY A 4 2.57 5.95 48.44
N SER A 5 3.67 6.39 47.84
CA SER A 5 3.67 7.15 46.59
C SER A 5 3.08 6.31 45.47
N LYS A 6 1.92 6.73 44.95
CA LYS A 6 1.31 6.16 43.75
C LYS A 6 1.91 6.84 42.52
N THR A 7 3.12 6.43 42.14
CA THR A 7 3.69 6.87 40.87
C THR A 7 3.14 5.97 39.77
N ILE A 8 2.23 6.50 38.94
CA ILE A 8 1.80 5.85 37.70
C ILE A 8 2.98 5.89 36.74
N ALA A 9 3.54 4.73 36.40
CA ALA A 9 4.56 4.63 35.37
C ALA A 9 3.95 5.01 34.02
N HIS A 10 4.14 6.26 33.58
CA HIS A 10 3.88 6.65 32.20
C HIS A 10 4.94 5.99 31.32
N GLN A 11 4.63 4.78 30.81
CA GLN A 11 5.41 4.15 29.75
C GLN A 11 5.17 4.89 28.44
N ILE A 12 6.05 5.82 28.12
CA ILE A 12 6.15 6.41 26.78
C ILE A 12 7.11 5.52 25.99
N GLY A 13 6.59 4.81 24.98
CA GLY A 13 7.41 4.25 23.90
C GLY A 13 7.50 2.71 23.79
N GLY A 14 6.74 1.94 24.57
CA GLY A 14 6.57 0.51 24.29
C GLY A 14 5.43 0.34 23.29
N VAL A 15 5.66 -0.36 22.17
CA VAL A 15 4.60 -0.81 21.26
C VAL A 15 3.75 -1.86 22.00
N GLN A 16 2.88 -1.38 22.90
CA GLN A 16 1.82 -2.18 23.50
C GLN A 16 0.84 -2.46 22.36
N ASN A 17 0.85 -3.69 21.87
CA ASN A 17 -0.04 -4.11 20.80
C ASN A 17 -1.49 -3.96 21.30
N ASP A 18 -2.27 -3.08 20.68
CA ASP A 18 -3.64 -2.75 21.11
C ASP A 18 -4.55 -3.98 20.91
N ALA A 19 -4.74 -4.75 21.98
CA ALA A 19 -5.50 -5.99 21.95
C ALA A 19 -6.97 -5.81 21.53
N LEU A 20 -7.54 -4.61 21.64
CA LEU A 20 -8.91 -4.33 21.19
C LEU A 20 -8.98 -4.10 19.68
N ARG A 21 -7.92 -3.57 19.06
CA ARG A 21 -7.82 -3.41 17.60
C ARG A 21 -7.26 -4.64 16.90
N PHE A 22 -6.30 -5.33 17.52
CA PHE A 22 -5.51 -6.39 16.89
C PHE A 22 -5.76 -7.80 17.47
N GLY A 23 -6.61 -7.91 18.50
CA GLY A 23 -6.92 -9.18 19.17
C GLY A 23 -5.85 -9.63 20.17
N LEU A 24 -6.13 -10.72 20.90
CA LEU A 24 -5.15 -11.34 21.79
C LEU A 24 -4.01 -11.95 20.94
N HIS A 25 -2.78 -11.48 21.15
CA HIS A 25 -1.62 -11.94 20.40
C HIS A 25 -1.35 -13.42 20.65
N GLY A 26 -1.61 -14.27 19.66
CA GLY A 26 -1.37 -15.70 19.72
C GLY A 26 0.04 -16.02 19.21
N VAL A 27 0.95 -16.42 20.10
CA VAL A 27 2.34 -16.80 19.72
C VAL A 27 2.37 -17.88 18.63
N LYS A 28 1.30 -18.70 18.50
CA LYS A 28 1.17 -19.73 17.46
C LYS A 28 1.08 -19.15 16.04
N SER A 29 0.42 -18.02 15.83
CA SER A 29 0.35 -17.41 14.49
C SER A 29 1.70 -16.81 14.07
N ASP A 30 2.49 -16.36 15.03
CA ASP A 30 3.84 -15.84 14.79
C ASP A 30 4.89 -16.96 14.62
N ILE A 31 4.65 -18.15 15.21
CA ILE A 31 5.51 -19.33 15.06
C ILE A 31 5.27 -20.03 13.72
N VAL A 32 4.03 -20.03 13.20
CA VAL A 32 3.75 -20.53 11.85
C VAL A 32 4.26 -19.48 10.88
N GLY A 33 5.55 -19.56 10.58
CA GLY A 33 6.20 -18.68 9.62
C GLY A 33 5.48 -18.70 8.27
N SER A 34 5.61 -17.61 7.53
CA SER A 34 5.30 -17.60 6.11
C SER A 34 6.05 -18.73 5.39
N HIS A 35 5.64 -19.03 4.16
CA HIS A 35 6.31 -20.03 3.36
C HIS A 35 7.83 -19.74 3.35
N PRO A 36 8.73 -20.71 3.61
CA PRO A 36 10.15 -20.42 3.85
C PRO A 36 10.83 -19.69 2.68
N LEU A 37 10.34 -19.93 1.45
CA LEU A 37 10.78 -19.19 0.26
C LEU A 37 10.40 -17.70 0.31
N GLU A 38 9.20 -17.39 0.79
CA GLU A 38 8.71 -16.01 0.90
C GLU A 38 9.57 -15.23 1.89
N SER A 39 9.85 -15.81 3.06
CA SER A 39 10.74 -15.19 4.05
C SER A 39 12.15 -14.98 3.49
N ALA A 40 12.67 -15.97 2.75
CA ALA A 40 13.98 -15.85 2.09
C ALA A 40 13.99 -14.72 1.06
N GLN A 41 12.98 -14.66 0.18
CA GLN A 41 12.85 -13.59 -0.83
C GLN A 41 12.72 -12.21 -0.20
N GLU A 42 11.93 -12.08 0.88
CA GLU A 42 11.75 -10.81 1.58
C GLU A 42 13.07 -10.32 2.18
N SER A 43 13.84 -11.22 2.80
CA SER A 43 15.16 -10.86 3.36
C SER A 43 16.16 -10.42 2.29
N VAL A 44 16.19 -11.09 1.14
CA VAL A 44 17.00 -10.68 -0.02
C VAL A 44 16.58 -9.30 -0.51
N ARG A 45 15.27 -9.03 -0.59
CA ARG A 45 14.76 -7.72 -0.99
C ARG A 45 15.18 -6.62 -0.01
N ARG A 46 15.01 -6.84 1.29
CA ARG A 46 15.40 -5.88 2.35
C ARG A 46 16.90 -5.56 2.30
N THR A 47 17.75 -6.59 2.22
CA THR A 47 19.20 -6.41 2.14
C THR A 47 19.64 -5.66 0.88
N HIS A 48 18.98 -5.92 -0.25
CA HIS A 48 19.23 -5.20 -1.50
C HIS A 48 18.85 -3.71 -1.41
N GLU A 49 17.70 -3.39 -0.83
CA GLU A 49 17.25 -2.01 -0.62
C GLU A 49 18.19 -1.23 0.31
N GLU A 50 18.64 -1.85 1.41
CA GLU A 50 19.61 -1.25 2.32
C GLU A 50 20.95 -0.97 1.62
N LEU A 51 21.43 -1.90 0.80
CA LEU A 51 22.67 -1.74 0.04
C LEU A 51 22.55 -0.61 -0.98
N LYS A 52 21.44 -0.55 -1.72
CA LYS A 52 21.13 0.52 -2.67
C LYS A 52 21.09 1.88 -1.95
N ARG A 53 20.43 1.95 -0.79
CA ARG A 53 20.35 3.17 0.03
C ARG A 53 21.74 3.62 0.50
N LYS A 54 22.59 2.70 0.97
CA LYS A 54 23.98 2.99 1.37
C LYS A 54 24.81 3.51 0.19
N CYS A 55 24.68 2.91 -0.99
CA CYS A 55 25.37 3.36 -2.20
C CYS A 55 25.00 4.82 -2.53
N ILE A 56 23.71 5.14 -2.52
CA ILE A 56 23.20 6.48 -2.80
C ILE A 56 23.71 7.51 -1.77
N ILE A 57 23.72 7.16 -0.48
CA ILE A 57 24.27 8.02 0.58
C ILE A 57 25.76 8.31 0.31
N ASN A 58 26.52 7.28 -0.05
CA ASN A 58 27.96 7.43 -0.30
C ASN A 58 28.25 8.26 -1.55
N THR A 59 27.42 8.18 -2.60
CA THR A 59 27.62 8.90 -3.86
C THR A 59 27.12 10.34 -3.81
N TYR A 60 25.94 10.58 -3.24
CA TYR A 60 25.24 11.87 -3.33
C TYR A 60 25.03 12.55 -1.97
N GLY A 61 25.40 11.90 -0.86
CA GLY A 61 25.23 12.41 0.49
C GLY A 61 23.91 11.99 1.14
N THR A 62 23.77 12.31 2.43
CA THR A 62 22.64 11.90 3.28
C THR A 62 21.32 12.58 2.94
N ALA A 63 21.34 13.75 2.29
CA ALA A 63 20.15 14.50 1.93
C ALA A 63 19.36 13.86 0.78
N PHE A 64 20.03 13.12 -0.11
CA PHE A 64 19.39 12.59 -1.31
C PHE A 64 18.35 11.49 -1.01
N PRO A 65 18.63 10.47 -0.18
CA PRO A 65 17.60 9.50 0.23
C PRO A 65 16.39 10.14 0.91
N LEU A 66 16.56 11.23 1.67
CA LEU A 66 15.44 11.94 2.29
C LEU A 66 14.52 12.56 1.23
N LYS A 67 15.11 13.20 0.21
CA LYS A 67 14.34 13.67 -0.95
C LYS A 67 13.62 12.50 -1.62
N MET A 68 14.30 11.36 -1.79
CA MET A 68 13.70 10.19 -2.41
C MET A 68 12.48 9.67 -1.65
N ASP A 69 12.58 9.62 -0.31
CA ASP A 69 11.49 9.20 0.55
C ASP A 69 10.30 10.18 0.47
N LEU A 70 10.56 11.49 0.37
CA LEU A 70 9.52 12.51 0.16
C LEU A 70 8.82 12.36 -1.20
N ASP A 71 9.59 12.23 -2.29
CA ASP A 71 9.04 12.04 -3.64
C ASP A 71 8.17 10.78 -3.67
N ARG A 72 8.62 9.68 -3.04
CA ARG A 72 7.83 8.45 -2.89
C ARG A 72 6.50 8.68 -2.16
N GLN A 73 6.51 9.42 -1.05
CA GLN A 73 5.30 9.73 -0.28
C GLN A 73 4.32 10.63 -1.03
N ILE A 74 4.82 11.54 -1.86
CA ILE A 74 3.98 12.41 -2.69
C ILE A 74 3.31 11.58 -3.79
N LEU A 75 4.09 10.73 -4.46
CA LEU A 75 3.63 9.88 -5.56
C LEU A 75 2.74 8.72 -5.11
N SER A 76 2.86 8.26 -3.87
CA SER A 76 2.00 7.20 -3.31
C SER A 76 0.61 7.67 -2.92
N ARG A 77 0.30 8.97 -2.98
CA ARG A 77 -1.01 9.49 -2.62
C ARG A 77 -1.98 9.34 -3.79
N PHE A 78 -3.08 8.63 -3.56
CA PHE A 78 -4.21 8.51 -4.48
C PHE A 78 -4.76 9.91 -4.81
N GLN A 79 -4.82 10.25 -6.09
CA GLN A 79 -5.31 11.57 -6.55
C GLN A 79 -6.74 11.52 -7.12
N ARG A 80 -7.27 10.34 -7.46
CA ARG A 80 -8.62 10.23 -8.01
C ARG A 80 -9.65 10.06 -6.87
N PRO A 81 -10.80 10.76 -6.91
CA PRO A 81 -11.90 10.48 -5.99
C PRO A 81 -12.32 9.00 -6.08
N PRO A 82 -12.90 8.43 -5.01
CA PRO A 82 -13.36 7.05 -5.02
C PRO A 82 -14.35 6.85 -6.18
N GLY A 83 -14.01 5.96 -7.10
CA GLY A 83 -14.72 5.75 -8.35
C GLY A 83 -14.45 4.37 -8.91
N VAL A 84 -15.08 4.07 -10.06
CA VAL A 84 -15.05 2.74 -10.68
C VAL A 84 -13.68 2.38 -11.24
N ILE A 85 -12.91 3.37 -11.68
CA ILE A 85 -11.55 3.16 -12.19
C ILE A 85 -10.55 3.45 -11.06
N PRO A 86 -9.79 2.44 -10.56
CA PRO A 86 -8.73 2.70 -9.60
C PRO A 86 -7.72 3.67 -10.21
N SER A 87 -7.12 4.55 -9.40
CA SER A 87 -5.99 5.33 -9.92
C SER A 87 -4.76 4.44 -9.98
N SER A 88 -4.15 4.34 -11.16
CA SER A 88 -2.82 3.74 -11.31
C SER A 88 -1.76 4.64 -10.64
N MET A 89 -0.74 4.03 -10.06
CA MET A 89 0.36 4.75 -9.41
C MET A 89 1.53 4.95 -10.38
N LEU A 90 1.25 5.26 -11.64
CA LEU A 90 2.24 5.32 -12.73
C LEU A 90 3.48 6.15 -12.38
N GLY A 91 3.30 7.30 -11.71
CA GLY A 91 4.41 8.14 -11.27
C GLY A 91 5.28 7.45 -10.21
N LEU A 92 4.67 6.75 -9.25
CA LEU A 92 5.38 5.96 -8.24
C LEU A 92 6.08 4.75 -8.86
N GLU A 93 5.43 4.09 -9.80
CA GLU A 93 6.00 2.93 -10.52
C GLU A 93 7.22 3.35 -11.33
N ALA A 94 7.15 4.49 -12.04
CA ALA A 94 8.30 5.07 -12.75
C ALA A 94 9.43 5.41 -11.78
N TYR A 95 9.09 6.01 -10.65
CA TYR A 95 10.05 6.42 -9.64
C TYR A 95 10.77 5.23 -8.97
N THR A 96 10.03 4.16 -8.70
CA THR A 96 10.56 2.95 -8.08
C THR A 96 11.28 2.03 -9.07
N GLY A 97 11.14 2.28 -10.38
CA GLY A 97 11.63 1.40 -11.44
C GLY A 97 10.81 0.12 -11.58
N SER A 98 9.55 0.13 -11.11
CA SER A 98 8.66 -1.01 -11.26
C SER A 98 8.16 -1.20 -12.69
N LEU A 99 8.14 -0.14 -13.50
CA LEU A 99 7.66 -0.18 -14.89
C LEU A 99 8.45 -1.12 -15.79
N ASP A 100 9.73 -1.34 -15.49
CA ASP A 100 10.60 -2.20 -16.29
C ASP A 100 10.50 -3.69 -15.89
N ASN A 101 9.80 -3.99 -14.79
CA ASN A 101 9.66 -5.34 -14.26
C ASN A 101 8.30 -5.91 -14.65
N ILE A 102 8.30 -7.06 -15.31
CA ILE A 102 7.09 -7.83 -15.60
C ILE A 102 6.80 -8.73 -14.39
N GLY A 103 5.67 -8.48 -13.74
CA GLY A 103 5.19 -9.23 -12.59
C GLY A 103 4.39 -10.47 -12.97
N PHE A 104 3.94 -11.19 -11.94
CA PHE A 104 3.02 -12.32 -12.14
C PHE A 104 1.62 -11.84 -12.53
N GLU A 105 1.23 -10.65 -12.07
CA GLU A 105 -0.04 -9.98 -12.36
C GLU A 105 -0.23 -9.78 -13.87
N ASP A 106 0.85 -9.36 -14.54
CA ASP A 106 0.90 -9.13 -15.98
C ASP A 106 0.74 -10.43 -16.76
N TYR A 107 1.32 -11.52 -16.26
CA TYR A 107 1.28 -12.83 -16.92
C TYR A 107 -0.07 -13.53 -16.74
N LEU A 108 -0.64 -13.45 -15.53
CA LEU A 108 -1.92 -14.08 -15.20
C LEU A 108 -3.14 -13.21 -15.54
N ASN A 109 -2.90 -11.95 -15.95
CA ASN A 109 -3.90 -10.98 -16.38
C ASN A 109 -4.96 -10.74 -15.29
N ASP A 110 -4.60 -9.98 -14.25
CA ASP A 110 -5.55 -9.60 -13.20
C ASP A 110 -6.81 -9.00 -13.84
N PRO A 111 -8.03 -9.55 -13.57
CA PRO A 111 -9.26 -9.03 -14.14
C PRO A 111 -9.48 -7.54 -13.88
N ARG A 112 -8.86 -6.95 -12.85
CA ARG A 112 -8.91 -5.52 -12.54
C ARG A 112 -8.13 -4.65 -13.52
N GLU A 113 -7.06 -5.18 -14.10
CA GLU A 113 -6.14 -4.48 -15.00
C GLU A 113 -6.23 -4.99 -16.45
N SER A 114 -7.09 -5.98 -16.68
CA SER A 114 -7.27 -6.60 -17.99
C SER A 114 -7.69 -5.60 -19.08
N GLU A 115 -7.19 -5.79 -20.30
CA GLU A 115 -7.58 -4.98 -21.48
C GLU A 115 -9.08 -5.09 -21.80
N THR A 116 -9.73 -6.18 -21.35
CA THR A 116 -11.16 -6.41 -21.52
C THR A 116 -11.98 -5.70 -20.43
N PHE A 117 -11.35 -5.18 -19.38
CA PHE A 117 -12.03 -4.42 -18.34
C PHE A 117 -12.68 -3.18 -18.94
N ARG A 118 -14.01 -3.15 -18.91
CA ARG A 118 -14.80 -1.99 -19.32
C ARG A 118 -15.28 -1.25 -18.07
N PRO A 119 -14.76 -0.04 -17.81
CA PRO A 119 -15.27 0.78 -16.72
C PRO A 119 -16.78 1.01 -16.89
N VAL A 120 -17.52 0.93 -15.79
CA VAL A 120 -18.92 1.37 -15.75
C VAL A 120 -18.97 2.85 -16.09
N ASP A 121 -19.85 3.23 -17.01
CA ASP A 121 -20.09 4.63 -17.36
C ASP A 121 -20.66 5.39 -16.14
N MET A 122 -19.78 6.08 -15.42
CA MET A 122 -20.15 6.85 -14.24
C MET A 122 -21.01 8.06 -14.59
N HIS A 123 -20.88 8.60 -15.80
CA HIS A 123 -21.69 9.74 -16.23
C HIS A 123 -23.15 9.30 -16.35
N HIS A 124 -23.39 8.24 -17.12
CA HIS A 124 -24.74 7.68 -17.27
C HIS A 124 -25.31 7.21 -15.92
N GLY A 125 -24.53 6.52 -15.10
CA GLY A 125 -24.98 6.09 -13.77
C GLY A 125 -25.38 7.26 -12.85
N MET A 126 -24.68 8.39 -12.94
CA MET A 126 -25.01 9.62 -12.22
C MET A 126 -26.29 10.28 -12.76
N GLU A 127 -26.46 10.33 -14.08
CA GLU A 127 -27.66 10.88 -14.71
C GLU A 127 -28.93 10.09 -14.35
N VAL A 128 -28.85 8.75 -14.33
CA VAL A 128 -29.96 7.89 -13.89
C VAL A 128 -30.29 8.17 -12.42
N ARG A 129 -29.26 8.29 -11.58
CA ARG A 129 -29.43 8.61 -10.14
C ARG A 129 -30.05 10.00 -9.91
N LEU A 130 -29.73 10.97 -10.77
CA LEU A 130 -30.28 12.33 -10.73
C LEU A 130 -31.61 12.46 -11.50
N GLY A 131 -32.08 11.39 -12.15
CA GLY A 131 -33.33 11.37 -12.93
C GLY A 131 -33.25 12.10 -14.27
N LEU A 132 -32.05 12.44 -14.74
CA LEU A 132 -31.81 13.11 -16.02
C LEU A 132 -31.87 12.14 -17.21
N SER A 133 -31.49 10.88 -17.00
CA SER A 133 -31.57 9.82 -18.01
C SER A 133 -32.44 8.64 -17.53
N LYS A 134 -32.98 7.88 -18.48
CA LYS A 134 -33.77 6.67 -18.23
C LYS A 134 -32.94 5.44 -18.63
N GLY A 135 -32.92 4.41 -17.79
CA GLY A 135 -32.20 3.17 -18.08
C GLY A 135 -31.61 2.52 -16.84
N PRO A 136 -30.98 1.33 -16.98
CA PRO A 136 -30.18 0.74 -15.92
C PRO A 136 -28.95 1.61 -15.63
N VAL A 137 -28.52 1.66 -14.36
CA VAL A 137 -27.35 2.44 -13.90
C VAL A 137 -26.07 2.10 -14.67
N CYS A 138 -25.99 0.87 -15.19
CA CYS A 138 -24.92 0.40 -16.05
C CYS A 138 -25.57 -0.11 -17.34
N PRO A 139 -25.31 0.50 -18.51
CA PRO A 139 -25.76 -0.09 -19.76
C PRO A 139 -24.93 -1.36 -20.00
N SER A 140 -25.53 -2.52 -19.73
CA SER A 140 -24.96 -3.81 -20.08
C SER A 140 -25.06 -3.98 -21.59
N PHE A 141 -24.16 -3.36 -22.34
CA PHE A 141 -23.97 -3.70 -23.74
C PHE A 141 -22.99 -4.87 -23.84
N ILE A 142 -23.44 -5.91 -24.56
CA ILE A 142 -22.70 -7.11 -24.97
C ILE A 142 -21.29 -6.77 -25.44
#